data_AF-A0A4Q0GPS5-F1
#
_entry.id   AF-A0A4Q0GPS5-F1
#
_cell.length_a   1.000
_cell.length_b   1.000
_cell.length_c   1.000
_cell.angle_alpha   90.00
_cell.angle_beta   90.00
_cell.angle_gamma   90.00
#
_symmetry.space_group_name_H-M   'P 1'
#
loop_
_entity.id
_entity.type
_entity.pdbx_description
1 polymer ?
#
loop_
_entity_poly.entity_id
_entity_poly.type
_entity_poly.pdbx_seq_one_letter_code
_entity_poly.pdbx_strand_id
1 'polypeptide(L)' 'MRPKDFATSLIVRTIARALRQQRGATAIEYGLILAFVVIAMIVGLTALANSTTGMWNSVNTQVSTAR' A
#
# COMPACT_ATOMS: atom_id res chain seq x y z
N MET A 1 -36.98 21.85 -27.28
CA MET A 1 -36.10 20.82 -26.68
C MET A 1 -36.93 19.98 -25.72
N ARG A 2 -36.83 18.65 -25.74
CA ARG A 2 -37.63 17.83 -24.81
C ARG A 2 -36.87 17.73 -23.47
N PRO A 3 -37.51 17.86 -22.31
CA PRO A 3 -36.82 17.95 -21.00
C PRO A 3 -35.89 16.76 -20.65
N LYS A 4 -36.11 15.58 -21.24
CA LYS A 4 -35.25 14.41 -21.10
C LYS A 4 -33.87 14.54 -21.78
N ASP A 5 -33.73 15.38 -22.80
CA ASP A 5 -32.49 15.53 -23.56
C ASP A 5 -31.38 16.21 -22.73
N PHE A 6 -31.79 17.08 -21.78
CA PHE A 6 -30.88 17.74 -20.84
C PHE A 6 -30.22 16.73 -19.89
N ALA A 7 -31.03 15.88 -19.25
CA ALA A 7 -30.55 14.86 -18.34
C ALA A 7 -29.59 13.87 -19.04
N THR A 8 -29.93 13.41 -20.25
CA THR A 8 -29.07 12.52 -21.04
C THR A 8 -27.73 13.20 -21.36
N SER A 9 -27.73 14.48 -21.72
CA SER A 9 -26.50 15.21 -22.02
C SER A 9 -25.59 15.38 -20.79
N LEU A 10 -26.16 15.59 -19.60
CA LEU A 10 -25.42 15.69 -18.34
C LEU A 10 -24.78 14.35 -17.97
N ILE A 11 -25.51 13.26 -18.13
CA ILE A 11 -25.02 11.90 -17.88
C ILE A 11 -23.85 11.59 -18.83
N VAL A 12 -24.02 11.80 -20.14
CA VAL A 12 -22.97 11.56 -21.15
C VAL A 12 -21.72 12.41 -20.86
N ARG A 13 -21.88 13.69 -20.51
CA ARG A 13 -20.77 14.58 -20.15
C ARG A 13 -20.03 14.11 -18.90
N THR A 14 -20.76 13.65 -17.89
CA THR A 14 -20.18 13.18 -16.62
C THR A 14 -19.38 11.90 -16.84
N ILE A 15 -19.93 10.94 -17.59
CA ILE A 15 -19.27 9.68 -17.93
C ILE A 15 -18.03 9.94 -18.81
N ALA A 16 -18.14 10.78 -19.85
CA ALA A 16 -17.00 11.13 -20.70
C ALA A 16 -15.88 11.84 -19.92
N ARG A 17 -16.25 12.67 -18.93
CA ARG A 17 -15.28 13.34 -18.06
C ARG A 17 -14.60 12.36 -17.10
N ALA A 18 -15.33 11.38 -16.56
CA ALA A 18 -14.79 10.31 -15.72
C ALA A 18 -13.81 9.42 -16.49
N LEU A 19 -14.15 9.02 -17.73
CA LEU A 19 -13.28 8.24 -18.61
C LEU A 19 -12.00 8.97 -19.02
N ARG A 20 -12.01 10.31 -19.04
CA ARG A 20 -10.81 11.14 -19.29
C ARG A 20 -9.92 11.36 -18.07
N GLN A 21 -10.33 10.96 -16.86
CA GLN A 21 -9.52 11.21 -15.66
C GLN A 21 -8.39 10.18 -15.55
N GLN A 22 -7.14 10.63 -15.65
CA GLN A 22 -5.95 9.82 -15.33
C GLN A 22 -5.71 9.67 -13.82
N ARG A 23 -6.38 10.47 -12.99
CA ARG A 23 -6.19 10.48 -11.52
C ARG A 23 -6.47 9.11 -10.88
N GLY A 24 -7.39 8.33 -11.45
CA GLY A 24 -7.66 6.96 -11.01
C GLY A 24 -6.55 5.98 -11.39
N ALA A 25 -5.99 6.13 -12.59
CA ALA A 25 -4.84 5.34 -13.04
C ALA A 25 -3.59 5.64 -12.18
N THR A 26 -3.32 6.91 -11.88
CA THR A 26 -2.21 7.30 -11.00
C THR A 26 -2.38 6.76 -9.57
N ALA A 27 -3.62 6.64 -9.07
CA ALA A 27 -3.86 6.07 -7.74
C ALA A 27 -3.46 4.59 -7.66
N ILE A 28 -3.62 3.84 -8.76
CA ILE A 28 -3.20 2.45 -8.86
C ILE A 28 -1.67 2.33 -8.94
N GLU A 29 -1.01 3.22 -9.68
CA GLU A 29 0.46 3.24 -9.79
C GLU A 29 1.12 3.52 -8.44
N TYR A 30 0.71 4.60 -7.76
CA TYR A 30 1.22 4.91 -6.43
C TYR A 30 0.80 3.85 -5.39
N GLY A 31 -0.40 3.28 -5.53
CA GLY A 31 -0.86 2.16 -4.70
C GLY A 31 0.02 0.91 -4.84
N LEU A 32 0.45 0.59 -6.07
CA LEU A 32 1.33 -0.54 -6.34
C LEU A 32 2.74 -0.31 -5.80
N ILE A 33 3.29 0.90 -5.95
CA ILE A 33 4.59 1.27 -5.36
C ILE A 33 4.54 1.12 -3.84
N LEU A 34 3.49 1.64 -3.19
CA LEU A 34 3.31 1.52 -1.75
C LEU A 34 3.20 0.05 -1.31
N ALA A 35 2.47 -0.78 -2.06
CA ALA A 35 2.39 -2.21 -1.77
C ALA A 35 3.77 -2.88 -1.79
N PHE A 36 4.61 -2.59 -2.78
CA PHE A 36 5.98 -3.12 -2.84
C PHE A 36 6.88 -2.59 -1.72
N VAL A 37 6.75 -1.31 -1.35
CA VAL A 37 7.49 -0.75 -0.21
C VAL A 37 7.11 -1.45 1.09
N VAL A 38 5.81 -1.70 1.33
CA VAL A 38 5.34 -2.43 2.52
C VAL A 38 5.88 -3.85 2.56
N ILE A 39 5.87 -4.57 1.43
CA ILE A 39 6.43 -5.92 1.36
C ILE A 39 7.93 -5.91 1.71
N ALA A 40 8.70 -4.98 1.15
CA ALA A 40 10.12 -4.84 1.47
C ALA A 40 10.35 -4.49 2.95
N MET A 41 9.52 -3.62 3.54
CA MET A 41 9.57 -3.29 4.96
C MET A 41 9.30 -4.52 5.84
N ILE A 42 8.30 -5.35 5.51
CA ILE A 42 8.00 -6.57 6.27
C ILE A 42 9.22 -7.50 6.29
N VAL A 43 9.87 -7.71 5.15
CA VAL A 43 11.08 -8.54 5.06
C VAL A 43 12.21 -7.96 5.91
N GLY A 44 12.48 -6.67 5.78
CA GLY A 44 13.54 -5.99 6.55
C GLY A 44 13.30 -6.03 8.06
N LEU A 45 12.07 -5.75 8.50
CA LEU A 45 11.69 -5.78 9.91
C LEU A 45 11.73 -7.20 10.48
N THR A 46 11.35 -8.21 9.70
CA THR A 46 11.44 -9.62 10.12
C THR A 46 12.90 -10.04 10.34
N ALA A 47 13.79 -9.68 9.41
CA ALA A 47 15.22 -9.95 9.54
C ALA A 47 15.83 -9.25 10.76
N LEU A 48 15.47 -7.98 10.98
CA LEU A 48 15.90 -7.21 12.15
C LEU A 48 15.43 -7.86 13.45
N ALA A 49 14.14 -8.20 13.55
CA ALA A 49 13.57 -8.85 14.72
C ALA A 49 14.28 -10.17 15.05
N ASN A 50 14.51 -11.02 14.03
CA ASN A 50 15.20 -12.29 14.20
C ASN A 50 16.63 -12.10 14.73
N SER A 51 17.38 -11.13 14.18
CA SER A 51 18.74 -10.81 14.62
C SER A 51 18.76 -10.29 16.06
N THR A 52 17.88 -9.34 16.38
CA THR A 52 17.78 -8.77 17.73
C THR A 52 17.39 -9.84 18.76
N THR A 53 16.38 -10.66 18.47
CA THR A 53 15.97 -11.76 19.36
C THR A 53 17.09 -12.80 19.52
N GLY A 54 17.79 -13.15 18.45
CA GLY A 54 18.94 -14.07 18.50
C GLY A 54 20.07 -13.55 19.38
N MET A 55 20.39 -12.26 19.29
CA MET A 55 21.37 -11.61 20.15
C MET A 55 20.95 -11.68 21.62
N TRP A 56 19.71 -11.32 21.94
CA TRP A 56 19.21 -11.37 23.33
C TRP A 56 19.18 -12.80 23.90
N ASN A 57 18.79 -13.79 23.09
CA ASN A 57 18.83 -15.20 23.49
C ASN A 57 20.26 -15.67 23.79
N SER A 58 21.24 -15.22 22.99
CA SER A 58 22.65 -15.53 23.20
C SER A 58 23.16 -14.94 24.51
N VAL A 59 22.85 -13.66 24.77
CA VAL A 59 23.18 -12.99 26.05
C VAL A 59 22.52 -13.70 27.22
N ASN A 60 21.23 -14.02 27.12
CA ASN A 60 20.50 -14.74 28.17
C ASN A 60 21.13 -16.10 28.47
N THR A 61 21.55 -16.83 27.43
CA THR A 61 22.24 -18.13 27.57
C THR A 61 23.57 -17.95 28.29
N GLN A 62 24.39 -16.97 27.90
CA GLN A 62 25.67 -16.71 28.57
C GLN A 62 25.50 -16.35 30.05
N VAL A 63 24.52 -15.50 30.37
CA VAL A 63 24.20 -15.15 31.76
C VAL A 63 23.70 -16.36 32.55
N SER A 64 22.89 -17.23 31.93
CA SER A 64 22.40 -18.45 32.57
C SER A 64 23.52 -19.46 32.84
N THR A 65 24.48 -19.59 31.93
CA THR A 65 25.62 -20.52 32.08
C THR A 65 26.69 -19.99 33.04
N ALA A 66 26.82 -18.66 33.16
CA ALA A 66 27.77 -18.04 34.08
C ALA A 66 27.30 -18.04 35.55
N ARG A 67 26.02 -18.35 35.80
CA ARG A 67 25.45 -18.56 37.13
C ARG A 67 25.65 -20.00 37.58
#